data_AF-A0A7R9Y8S2-F1
#
_entry.id   AF-A0A7R9Y8S2-F1
#
_cell.length_a   1.000
_cell.length_b   1.000
_cell.length_c   1.000
_cell.angle_alpha   90.00
_cell.angle_beta   90.00
_cell.angle_gamma   90.00
#
_symmetry.space_group_name_H-M   'P 1'
#
loop_
_entity.id
_entity.type
_entity.pdbx_description
1 polymer ?
#
loop_
_entity_poly.entity_id
_entity_poly.type
_entity_poly.pdbx_seq_one_letter_code
_entity_poly.pdbx_strand_id
1 'polypeptide(L)'
;NIFIGVVTSAASMENYVGSDRSGWGYLANKAIWHNKGKVRSYGELFKEGDRISVHLNVDLGIMSFCRNGRHLGIAVEGLSGEIFAAFSLYNKDDCITIVPPD
;
A
#
# COMPACT_ATOMS: atom_id res chain seq x y z
N ASN A 1 -6.58 11.30 -2.66
CA ASN A 1 -6.27 10.07 -3.42
C ASN A 1 -5.09 9.41 -2.72
N ILE A 2 -5.35 8.41 -1.89
CA ILE A 2 -4.36 7.90 -0.93
C ILE A 2 -3.73 6.60 -1.46
N PHE A 3 -2.41 6.50 -1.32
CA PHE A 3 -1.65 5.26 -1.54
C PHE A 3 -1.24 4.69 -0.18
N ILE A 4 -1.42 3.38 0.00
CA ILE A 4 -0.97 2.64 1.20
C ILE A 4 -0.21 1.40 0.75
N GLY A 5 0.91 1.09 1.37
CA GLY A 5 1.64 -0.13 1.05
C GLY A 5 2.99 -0.17 1.73
N VAL A 6 4.00 -0.56 0.96
CA VAL A 6 5.34 -0.78 1.49
C VAL A 6 6.43 -0.21 0.58
N VAL A 7 7.55 0.15 1.19
CA VAL A 7 8.75 0.67 0.52
C VAL A 7 10.01 0.03 1.09
N THR A 8 11.09 0.08 0.34
CA THR A 8 12.46 -0.15 0.84
C THR A 8 13.11 1.19 1.19
N SER A 9 14.27 1.16 1.86
CA SER A 9 15.05 2.37 2.20
C SER A 9 15.54 3.16 0.97
N ALA A 10 15.48 2.57 -0.23
CA ALA A 10 15.86 3.21 -1.49
C ALA A 10 14.70 3.93 -2.20
N ALA A 11 13.51 3.99 -1.59
CA ALA A 11 12.37 4.67 -2.19
C ALA A 11 12.49 6.19 -2.17
N SER A 12 12.03 6.82 -3.24
CA SER A 12 11.86 8.26 -3.32
C SER A 12 10.77 8.73 -2.37
N MET A 13 11.09 9.76 -1.58
CA MET A 13 10.14 10.44 -0.68
C MET A 13 9.46 11.64 -1.34
N GLU A 14 9.76 11.92 -2.61
CA GLU A 14 9.25 13.09 -3.34
C GLU A 14 7.92 12.83 -4.06
N ASN A 15 7.40 11.61 -3.97
CA ASN A 15 6.24 11.19 -4.74
C ASN A 15 5.44 10.08 -4.01
N TYR A 16 4.41 9.52 -4.65
CA TYR A 16 3.53 8.54 -4.02
C TYR A 16 4.13 7.14 -3.89
N VAL A 17 3.69 6.35 -2.91
CA VAL A 17 4.09 4.94 -2.77
C VAL A 17 3.85 4.17 -4.07
N GLY A 18 4.90 3.55 -4.60
CA GLY A 18 4.86 2.87 -5.91
C GLY A 18 5.24 3.76 -7.10
N SER A 19 5.74 4.98 -6.87
CA SER A 19 6.27 5.87 -7.91
C SER A 19 7.66 5.49 -8.44
N ASP A 20 8.28 4.43 -7.90
CA ASP A 20 9.57 3.93 -8.35
C ASP A 20 9.64 2.41 -8.15
N ARG A 21 10.82 1.83 -8.39
CA ARG A 21 11.07 0.39 -8.26
C ARG A 21 11.22 -0.07 -6.81
N SER A 22 11.23 0.85 -5.87
CA SER A 22 11.57 0.60 -4.48
C SER A 22 10.33 0.54 -3.58
N GLY A 23 9.12 0.62 -4.15
CA GLY A 23 7.87 0.54 -3.39
C GLY A 23 6.69 -0.04 -4.17
N TRP A 24 5.67 -0.45 -3.42
CA TRP A 24 4.42 -1.01 -3.92
C TRP A 24 3.24 -0.38 -3.18
N GLY A 25 2.35 0.27 -3.92
CA GLY A 25 1.23 1.03 -3.36
C GLY A 25 -0.13 0.51 -3.80
N TYR A 26 -1.04 0.30 -2.87
CA TYR A 26 -2.45 0.14 -3.12
C TYR A 26 -3.13 1.51 -3.13
N LEU A 27 -3.61 1.90 -4.31
CA LEU A 27 -4.33 3.16 -4.52
C LEU A 27 -5.82 2.99 -4.19
N ALA A 28 -6.38 4.01 -3.54
CA ALA A 28 -7.81 4.11 -3.19
C ALA A 28 -8.78 3.76 -4.34
N ASN A 29 -8.35 3.87 -5.60
CA ASN A 29 -9.13 3.54 -6.78
C ASN A 29 -9.05 2.06 -7.24
N LYS A 30 -8.76 1.11 -6.34
CA LYS A 30 -8.75 -0.35 -6.63
C LYS A 30 -7.55 -0.81 -7.47
N ALA A 31 -6.34 -0.29 -7.25
CA ALA A 31 -5.18 -0.66 -8.08
C ALA A 31 -3.88 -0.82 -7.29
N ILE A 32 -3.06 -1.79 -7.68
CA ILE A 32 -1.66 -1.88 -7.25
C ILE A 32 -0.78 -1.09 -8.21
N TRP A 33 0.07 -0.25 -7.65
CA TRP A 33 1.03 0.60 -8.33
C TRP A 33 2.46 0.24 -7.97
N HIS A 34 3.31 0.28 -8.98
CA HIS A 34 4.74 0.07 -8.88
C HIS A 34 5.44 0.75 -10.06
N ASN A 35 6.59 1.36 -9.81
CA ASN A 35 7.41 2.01 -10.84
C ASN A 35 6.62 2.97 -11.75
N LYS A 36 5.81 3.86 -11.15
CA LYS A 36 4.95 4.87 -11.83
C LYS A 36 3.83 4.29 -12.72
N GLY A 37 3.53 3.01 -12.59
CA GLY A 37 2.50 2.36 -13.39
C GLY A 37 1.51 1.58 -12.54
N LYS A 38 0.25 1.55 -13.00
CA LYS A 38 -0.70 0.54 -12.55
C LYS A 38 -0.23 -0.83 -13.02
N VAL A 39 0.00 -1.73 -12.06
CA VAL A 39 0.34 -3.13 -12.33
C VAL A 39 -0.92 -3.95 -12.59
N ARG A 40 -1.92 -3.81 -11.71
CA ARG A 40 -3.22 -4.52 -11.84
C ARG A 40 -4.34 -3.82 -11.08
N SER A 41 -5.58 -4.15 -11.43
CA SER A 41 -6.71 -3.89 -10.55
C SER A 41 -6.62 -4.84 -9.34
N TYR A 42 -7.00 -4.35 -8.16
CA TYR A 42 -6.91 -5.10 -6.91
C TYR A 42 -7.92 -4.60 -5.88
N GLY A 43 -8.49 -5.53 -5.14
CA GLY A 43 -9.36 -5.23 -4.01
C GLY A 43 -10.56 -4.36 -4.40
N GLU A 44 -10.87 -3.42 -3.51
CA GLU A 44 -12.01 -2.53 -3.64
C GLU A 44 -11.62 -1.06 -3.59
N LEU A 45 -12.60 -0.17 -3.64
CA LEU A 45 -12.36 1.25 -3.46
C LEU A 45 -12.50 1.49 -1.98
N PHE A 46 -11.50 2.12 -1.39
CA PHE A 46 -11.58 2.59 -0.03
C PHE A 46 -11.67 4.10 -0.01
N LYS A 47 -12.35 4.61 1.02
CA LYS A 47 -12.65 6.02 1.19
C LYS A 47 -12.62 6.39 2.67
N GLU A 48 -12.93 7.63 2.96
CA GLU A 48 -13.13 8.10 4.34
C GLU A 48 -14.03 7.14 5.13
N GLY A 49 -13.61 6.86 6.37
CA GLY A 49 -14.26 5.90 7.27
C GLY A 49 -13.82 4.44 7.12
N ASP A 50 -13.11 4.08 6.04
CA ASP A 50 -12.54 2.73 5.91
C ASP A 50 -11.23 2.58 6.70
N ARG A 51 -11.08 1.44 7.39
CA ARG A 51 -9.81 0.99 7.96
C ARG A 51 -9.11 0.05 6.99
N ILE A 52 -7.90 0.40 6.57
CA ILE A 52 -7.04 -0.44 5.74
C ILE A 52 -5.89 -0.99 6.58
N SER A 53 -5.74 -2.30 6.62
CA SER A 53 -4.61 -2.98 7.24
C SER A 53 -3.67 -3.52 6.17
N VAL A 54 -2.37 -3.33 6.37
CA VAL A 54 -1.30 -3.90 5.52
C VAL A 54 -0.77 -5.14 6.21
N HIS A 55 -0.86 -6.29 5.54
CA HIS A 55 -0.35 -7.56 6.04
C HIS A 55 0.86 -7.95 5.19
N LEU A 56 2.05 -7.89 5.79
CA LEU A 56 3.29 -8.31 5.16
C LEU A 56 3.76 -9.62 5.81
N ASN A 57 3.89 -10.67 5.02
CA ASN A 57 4.56 -11.89 5.42
C ASN A 57 5.93 -11.93 4.74
N VAL A 58 6.98 -11.64 5.52
CA VAL A 58 8.36 -11.54 5.04
C VAL A 58 8.95 -12.90 4.66
N ASP A 59 8.52 -13.99 5.31
CA ASP A 59 9.02 -15.34 5.04
C ASP A 59 8.56 -15.84 3.67
N LEU A 60 7.30 -15.54 3.32
CA LEU A 60 6.72 -15.88 2.01
C LEU A 60 6.96 -14.79 0.95
N GLY A 61 7.43 -13.61 1.36
CA GLY A 61 7.60 -12.47 0.46
C GLY A 61 6.29 -11.98 -0.14
N ILE A 62 5.19 -12.04 0.61
CA ILE A 62 3.85 -11.64 0.13
C ILE A 62 3.27 -10.50 0.94
N MET A 63 2.54 -9.61 0.26
CA MET A 63 1.74 -8.56 0.88
C MET A 63 0.28 -8.71 0.47
N SER A 64 -0.62 -8.51 1.43
CA SER A 64 -2.06 -8.38 1.21
C SER A 64 -2.63 -7.22 2.03
N PHE A 65 -3.87 -6.84 1.71
CA PHE A 65 -4.58 -5.80 2.42
C PHE A 65 -5.91 -6.33 2.96
N CYS A 66 -6.33 -5.79 4.09
CA CYS A 66 -7.69 -5.94 4.59
C CYS A 66 -8.40 -4.58 4.55
N ARG A 67 -9.68 -4.58 4.18
CA ARG A 67 -10.58 -3.43 4.35
C ARG A 67 -11.63 -3.77 5.38
N ASN A 68 -11.69 -3.00 6.46
CA ASN A 68 -12.63 -3.21 7.56
C ASN A 68 -12.61 -4.67 8.05
N GLY A 69 -11.40 -5.23 8.22
CA GLY A 69 -11.18 -6.61 8.64
C GLY A 69 -11.34 -7.67 7.55
N ARG A 70 -11.85 -7.34 6.36
CA ARG A 70 -12.00 -8.31 5.27
C ARG A 70 -10.77 -8.36 4.38
N HIS A 71 -10.15 -9.54 4.28
CA HIS A 71 -9.01 -9.81 3.41
C HIS A 71 -9.37 -9.64 1.92
N LEU A 72 -8.52 -8.94 1.17
CA LEU A 72 -8.73 -8.60 -0.24
C LEU A 72 -7.93 -9.47 -1.23
N GLY A 73 -7.26 -10.52 -0.72
CA GLY A 73 -6.40 -11.40 -1.50
C GLY A 73 -4.96 -10.91 -1.56
N ILE A 74 -4.06 -11.71 -2.13
CA ILE A 74 -2.63 -11.34 -2.26
C ILE A 74 -2.48 -10.19 -3.26
N ALA A 75 -1.80 -9.12 -2.84
CA ALA A 75 -1.57 -7.92 -3.62
C ALA A 75 -0.25 -7.95 -4.38
N VAL A 76 0.82 -8.43 -3.73
CA VAL A 76 2.17 -8.49 -4.28
C VAL A 76 2.86 -9.74 -3.73
N GLU A 77 3.70 -10.34 -4.56
CA GLU A 77 4.55 -11.50 -4.25
C GLU A 77 5.99 -11.18 -4.62
N GLY A 78 6.95 -11.97 -4.15
CA GLY A 78 8.38 -11.78 -4.44
C GLY A 78 9.00 -10.59 -3.72
N LEU A 79 8.39 -10.13 -2.64
CA LEU A 79 8.97 -9.11 -1.76
C LEU A 79 10.13 -9.70 -0.98
N SER A 80 11.21 -8.95 -0.84
CA SER A 80 12.40 -9.36 -0.10
C SER A 80 13.15 -8.16 0.45
N GLY A 81 14.06 -8.42 1.40
CA GLY A 81 14.89 -7.39 2.03
C GLY A 81 14.17 -6.63 3.15
N GLU A 82 14.77 -5.52 3.55
CA GLU A 82 14.21 -4.63 4.56
C GLU A 82 13.08 -3.78 3.96
N ILE A 83 11.91 -3.86 4.57
CA ILE A 83 10.67 -3.28 4.07
C ILE A 83 10.00 -2.48 5.19
N PHE A 84 9.52 -1.29 4.84
CA PHE A 84 8.83 -0.36 5.73
C PHE A 84 7.40 -0.15 5.27
N ALA A 85 6.47 -0.04 6.21
CA ALA A 85 5.13 0.43 5.91
C ALA A 85 5.17 1.90 5.45
N ALA A 86 4.37 2.24 4.45
CA ALA A 86 4.34 3.58 3.89
C ALA A 86 2.94 3.96 3.39
N PHE A 87 2.70 5.27 3.33
CA PHE A 87 1.53 5.85 2.71
C PHE A 87 1.88 7.19 2.07
N SER A 88 1.02 7.64 1.15
CA SER A 88 1.13 8.98 0.55
C SER A 88 -0.24 9.61 0.44
N LEU A 89 -0.28 10.91 0.74
CA LEU A 89 -1.47 11.76 0.70
C LEU A 89 -1.28 12.71 -0.49
N TYR A 90 -2.25 12.76 -1.41
CA TYR A 90 -2.10 13.51 -2.67
C TYR A 90 -2.94 14.79 -2.67
N ASN A 91 -4.15 14.73 -2.14
CA ASN A 91 -5.04 15.88 -2.08
C ASN A 91 -4.77 16.68 -0.79
N LYS A 92 -5.02 18.00 -0.86
CA LYS A 92 -4.80 18.97 0.22
C LYS A 92 -5.41 18.57 1.57
N ASP A 93 -6.50 17.82 1.54
CA ASP A 93 -7.29 17.46 2.74
C ASP A 93 -7.30 15.94 3.00
N ASP A 94 -6.48 15.16 2.28
CA ASP A 94 -6.31 13.74 2.59
C ASP A 94 -5.73 13.63 4.01
N CYS A 95 -6.35 12.82 4.87
CA CYS A 95 -5.87 12.55 6.23
C CYS A 95 -6.05 11.06 6.56
N ILE A 96 -5.19 10.55 7.45
CA ILE A 96 -5.30 9.20 7.99
C ILE A 96 -4.97 9.20 9.48
N THR A 97 -5.44 8.18 10.18
CA THR A 97 -4.99 7.86 11.54
C THR A 97 -4.27 6.52 11.52
N ILE A 98 -3.06 6.48 12.06
CA ILE A 98 -2.32 5.23 12.25
C ILE A 98 -2.80 4.61 13.56
N VAL A 99 -3.31 3.39 13.47
CA VAL A 99 -3.76 2.60 14.62
C VAL A 99 -2.74 1.52 14.90
N PRO A 100 -2.28 1.33 16.15
CA PRO A 100 -1.45 0.20 16.52
C PRO A 100 -2.12 -1.13 16.14
N PRO A 101 -1.34 -2.18 15.86
CA PRO A 101 -1.87 -3.55 15.87
C PRO A 101 -2.40 -3.87 17.28
N ASP A 102 -3.46 -4.69 17.32
CA ASP A 102 -4.03 -5.21 18.56
C ASP A 102 -3.05 -6.18 19.27
#